data_AF-A0A429X7T1-F1
#
_entry.id   AF-A0A429X7T1-F1
#
_cell.length_a   1.000
_cell.length_b   1.000
_cell.length_c   1.000
_cell.angle_alpha   90.00
_cell.angle_beta   90.00
_cell.angle_gamma   90.00
#
_symmetry.space_group_name_H-M   'P 1'
#
loop_
_entity.id
_entity.type
_entity.pdbx_description
1 polymer ?
#
loop_
_entity_poly.entity_id
_entity_poly.type
_entity_poly.pdbx_seq_one_letter_code
_entity_poly.pdbx_strand_id
1 'polypeptide(L)'
;MRRKHALLMTVFFVLYLLTFLPNFGIMNDLKFIGFLPQSLAWVLLLNAINTVIIFVVYFKFFKPFAQNVEKISEDEEGSERALAR
;
A
#
# COMPACT_ATOMS: atom_id res chain seq x y z
N MET A 1 5.89 -14.48 -9.09
CA MET A 1 5.82 -13.18 -8.37
C MET A 1 4.64 -12.30 -8.83
N ARG A 2 4.46 -12.01 -10.14
CA ARG A 2 3.41 -11.09 -10.66
C ARG A 2 1.97 -11.37 -10.19
N ARG A 3 1.48 -12.62 -10.22
CA ARG A 3 0.09 -12.95 -9.86
C ARG A 3 -0.25 -12.64 -8.39
N LYS A 4 0.66 -12.94 -7.46
CA LYS A 4 0.47 -12.63 -6.03
C LYS A 4 0.47 -11.13 -5.77
N HIS A 5 1.30 -10.40 -6.51
CA HIS A 5 1.36 -8.94 -6.41
C HIS A 5 0.10 -8.29 -6.98
N ALA A 6 -0.37 -8.75 -8.14
CA ALA A 6 -1.63 -8.29 -8.74
C ALA A 6 -2.82 -8.56 -7.82
N LEU A 7 -2.85 -9.72 -7.15
CA LEU A 7 -3.91 -10.04 -6.18
C LEU A 7 -3.85 -9.11 -4.95
N LEU A 8 -2.67 -8.86 -4.36
CA LEU A 8 -2.53 -7.93 -3.25
C LEU A 8 -2.92 -6.50 -3.62
N MET A 9 -2.53 -6.03 -4.81
CA MET A 9 -2.91 -4.70 -5.30
C MET A 9 -4.40 -4.61 -5.58
N THR A 10 -5.01 -5.66 -6.15
CA THR A 10 -6.46 -5.71 -6.36
C THR A 10 -7.21 -5.64 -5.04
N VAL A 11 -6.78 -6.43 -4.04
CA VAL A 11 -7.36 -6.39 -2.69
C VAL A 11 -7.22 -5.01 -2.07
N PHE A 12 -6.04 -4.38 -2.20
CA PHE A 12 -5.83 -3.00 -1.74
C PHE A 12 -6.81 -2.00 -2.38
N PHE A 13 -6.95 -2.01 -3.71
CA PHE A 13 -7.87 -1.10 -4.38
C PHE A 13 -9.34 -1.36 -4.04
N VAL A 14 -9.74 -2.61 -3.87
CA VAL A 14 -11.09 -2.96 -3.43
C VAL A 14 -11.34 -2.44 -2.01
N LEU A 15 -10.43 -2.69 -1.06
CA LEU A 15 -10.55 -2.20 0.31
C LEU A 15 -10.53 -0.68 0.38
N TYR A 16 -9.70 -0.03 -0.43
CA TYR A 16 -9.69 1.42 -0.59
C TYR A 16 -11.04 1.93 -1.09
N LEU A 17 -11.64 1.30 -2.10
CA LEU A 17 -12.96 1.68 -2.59
C LEU A 17 -14.05 1.52 -1.51
N LEU A 18 -13.97 0.47 -0.69
CA LEU A 18 -14.88 0.23 0.44
C LEU A 18 -14.79 1.33 1.51
N THR A 19 -13.70 2.10 1.59
CA THR A 19 -13.62 3.25 2.52
C THR A 19 -14.61 4.36 2.15
N PHE A 20 -15.06 4.42 0.89
CA PHE A 20 -15.99 5.44 0.42
C PHE A 20 -17.46 5.03 0.58
N LEU A 21 -17.76 3.80 1.00
CA LEU A 21 -19.14 3.33 1.22
C LEU A 21 -20.00 4.30 2.06
N PRO A 22 -19.50 4.86 3.18
CA PRO A 22 -20.25 5.86 3.96
C PRO A 22 -20.67 7.09 3.17
N ASN A 23 -19.89 7.51 2.17
CA ASN A 23 -20.21 8.67 1.34
C ASN A 23 -21.39 8.42 0.41
N PHE A 24 -21.69 7.15 0.10
CA PHE A 24 -22.88 6.76 -0.68
C PHE A 24 -24.11 6.50 0.22
N GLY A 25 -24.03 6.81 1.51
CA GLY A 25 -25.09 6.55 2.49
C GLY A 25 -25.11 5.11 3.02
N ILE A 26 -24.20 4.24 2.59
CA ILE A 26 -24.08 2.86 3.08
C ILE A 26 -23.18 2.87 4.31
N MET A 27 -23.62 2.33 5.45
CA MET A 27 -22.89 2.41 6.74
C MET A 27 -22.78 3.85 7.28
N ASN A 28 -23.72 4.73 6.90
CA ASN A 28 -23.85 6.10 7.41
C ASN A 28 -25.05 6.26 8.37
N ASP A 29 -25.33 5.22 9.16
CA ASP A 29 -26.32 5.32 10.23
C ASP A 29 -25.75 6.15 11.40
N LEU A 30 -26.62 6.83 12.16
CA LEU A 30 -26.31 7.45 13.47
C LEU A 30 -26.07 6.40 14.57
N LYS A 31 -25.31 5.35 14.25
CA LYS A 31 -24.89 4.33 15.19
C LYS A 31 -23.48 4.65 15.65
N PHE A 32 -23.22 4.39 16.93
CA PHE A 32 -21.91 4.58 17.52
C PHE A 32 -21.31 3.21 17.87
N ILE A 33 -20.03 3.05 17.58
CA ILE A 33 -19.21 1.93 18.02
C ILE A 33 -18.27 2.50 19.10
N GLY A 34 -18.66 2.30 20.37
CA GLY A 34 -17.98 2.96 21.49
C GLY A 34 -18.17 4.48 21.45
N PHE A 35 -17.06 5.23 21.34
CA PHE A 35 -17.07 6.69 21.23
C PHE A 35 -17.14 7.19 19.78
N LEU A 36 -16.87 6.34 18.79
CA LEU A 36 -16.78 6.76 17.39
C LEU A 36 -18.09 6.50 16.65
N PRO A 37 -18.54 7.41 15.77
CA PRO A 37 -19.56 7.10 14.78
C PRO A 37 -19.18 5.86 13.97
N GLN A 38 -20.15 5.02 13.66
CA GLN A 38 -19.95 3.75 12.93
C GLN A 38 -19.24 3.98 11.59
N SER A 39 -19.62 5.05 10.87
CA SER A 39 -18.98 5.43 9.61
C SER A 39 -17.50 5.74 9.79
N LEU A 40 -17.13 6.51 10.81
CA LEU A 40 -15.73 6.81 11.14
C LEU A 40 -14.96 5.57 11.56
N ALA A 41 -15.53 4.72 12.41
CA ALA A 41 -14.91 3.47 12.85
C ALA A 41 -14.62 2.53 11.65
N TRP A 42 -15.55 2.45 10.70
CA TRP A 42 -15.39 1.69 9.46
C TRP A 42 -14.24 2.21 8.59
N VAL A 43 -14.21 3.52 8.35
CA VAL A 43 -13.16 4.17 7.54
C VAL A 43 -11.79 3.96 8.18
N LEU A 44 -11.67 4.12 9.51
CA LEU A 44 -10.43 3.91 10.23
C LEU A 44 -9.96 2.45 10.17
N LEU A 45 -10.86 1.50 10.35
CA LEU A 45 -10.55 0.07 10.28
C LEU A 45 -10.00 -0.30 8.89
N LEU A 46 -10.67 0.13 7.82
CA LEU A 46 -10.22 -0.16 6.46
C LEU A 46 -8.89 0.51 6.13
N ASN A 47 -8.65 1.75 6.59
CA ASN A 47 -7.37 2.42 6.41
C ASN A 47 -6.24 1.72 7.18
N ALA A 48 -6.51 1.23 8.39
CA ALA A 48 -5.54 0.43 9.15
C ALA A 48 -5.17 -0.85 8.38
N ILE A 49 -6.16 -1.57 7.83
CA ILE A 49 -5.92 -2.78 7.02
C ILE A 49 -5.11 -2.43 5.76
N ASN A 50 -5.49 -1.37 5.04
CA ASN A 50 -4.76 -0.91 3.85
C ASN A 50 -3.30 -0.56 4.16
N THR A 51 -3.04 0.06 5.30
CA THR A 51 -1.69 0.37 5.77
C THR A 51 -0.86 -0.90 5.95
N VAL A 52 -1.42 -1.92 6.62
CA VAL A 52 -0.75 -3.23 6.79
C VAL A 52 -0.45 -3.88 5.44
N ILE A 53 -1.38 -3.82 4.49
CA ILE A 53 -1.17 -4.38 3.14
C ILE A 53 -0.01 -3.67 2.43
N ILE A 54 0.05 -2.33 2.46
CA ILE A 54 1.18 -1.57 1.89
C ILE A 54 2.49 -1.97 2.56
N PHE A 55 2.52 -2.11 3.89
CA PHE A 55 3.72 -2.56 4.60
C PHE A 55 4.19 -3.94 4.13
N VAL A 56 3.28 -4.90 4.01
CA VAL A 56 3.58 -6.25 3.51
C VAL A 56 4.08 -6.19 2.07
N VAL A 57 3.45 -5.38 1.22
CA VAL A 57 3.88 -5.17 -0.16
C VAL A 57 5.28 -4.55 -0.21
N TYR A 58 5.54 -3.53 0.61
CA TYR A 58 6.82 -2.85 0.68
C TYR A 58 7.95 -3.81 1.09
N PHE A 59 7.79 -4.50 2.22
CA PHE A 59 8.81 -5.40 2.73
C PHE A 59 9.08 -6.60 1.80
N LYS A 60 8.03 -7.11 1.15
CA LYS A 60 8.13 -8.34 0.37
C LYS A 60 8.54 -8.12 -1.07
N PHE A 61 8.15 -6.99 -1.67
CA PHE A 61 8.39 -6.72 -3.10
C PHE A 61 9.31 -5.52 -3.31
N PHE A 62 9.15 -4.45 -2.52
CA PHE A 62 9.91 -3.22 -2.73
C PHE A 62 11.30 -3.27 -2.11
N LYS A 63 11.49 -3.91 -0.96
CA LYS A 63 12.82 -4.11 -0.36
C LYS A 63 13.82 -4.81 -1.31
N PRO A 64 13.51 -5.97 -1.93
CA PRO A 64 14.42 -6.58 -2.88
C PRO A 64 14.56 -5.76 -4.17
N PHE A 65 13.52 -5.02 -4.57
CA PHE A 65 13.61 -4.10 -5.71
C PHE A 65 14.56 -2.93 -5.44
N ALA A 66 14.46 -2.27 -4.29
CA ALA A 66 15.31 -1.16 -3.89
C ALA A 66 16.78 -1.58 -3.81
N GLN A 67 17.07 -2.76 -3.26
CA GLN A 67 18.43 -3.30 -3.24
C GLN A 67 19.00 -3.58 -4.63
N ASN A 68 18.15 -4.00 -5.58
CA ASN A 68 18.58 -4.19 -6.97
C ASN A 68 18.77 -2.86 -7.70
N VAL A 69 17.95 -1.84 -7.42
CA VAL A 69 18.10 -0.50 -7.99
C VAL A 69 19.37 0.18 -7.48
N GLU A 70 19.63 0.12 -6.17
CA GLU A 70 20.85 0.66 -5.55
C GLU A 70 22.10 0.04 -6.20
N LYS A 71 22.09 -1.29 -6.41
CA LYS A 71 23.18 -1.99 -7.06
C LYS A 71 23.38 -1.61 -8.53
N ILE A 72 22.30 -1.33 -9.26
CA ILE A 72 22.38 -0.84 -10.66
C ILE A 72 22.93 0.58 -10.69
N SER A 73 22.50 1.46 -9.77
CA SER A 73 23.03 2.81 -9.64
C SER A 73 24.52 2.84 -9.30
N GLU A 74 24.98 1.95 -8.42
CA GLU A 74 26.41 1.82 -8.09
C GLU A 74 27.25 1.29 -9.27
N ASP A 75 26.74 0.32 -10.03
CA ASP A 75 27.44 -0.22 -11.22
C ASP A 75 27.51 0.82 -12.36
N GLU A 76 26.47 1.64 -12.55
CA GLU A 76 26.49 2.74 -13.53
C GLU A 76 27.48 3.85 -13.15
N GLU A 77 27.50 4.29 -11.88
CA GLU A 77 28.48 5.28 -11.40
C GLU A 77 29.93 4.74 -11.47
N GLY A 78 30.13 3.44 -11.22
CA GLY A 78 31.43 2.78 -11.35
C GLY A 78 31.91 2.71 -12.80
N SER A 79 30.99 2.48 -13.75
CA SER A 79 31.28 2.43 -15.18
C SER A 79 31.66 3.80 -15.76
N GLU A 80 30.95 4.86 -15.39
CA GLU A 80 31.28 6.22 -15.84
C GLU A 80 32.64 6.70 -15.32
N ARG A 81 33.01 6.37 -14.07
CA ARG A 81 34.33 6.71 -13.51
C ARG A 81 35.48 5.91 -14.14
N ALA A 82 35.22 4.71 -14.65
CA ALA A 82 36.21 3.88 -15.34
C ALA A 82 36.46 4.35 -16.79
N LEU A 83 35.45 4.94 -17.44
CA LEU A 83 35.55 5.52 -18.79
C LEU A 83 36.15 6.94 -18.81
N ALA A 84 36.13 7.64 -17.67
CA ALA A 84 36.73 8.98 -17.51
C ALA A 84 38.21 8.98 -17.08
N ARG A 85 38.84 7.80 -16.97
CA ARG A 85 40.28 7.61 -16.71
C ARG A 85 40.99 7.05 -17.93
#